data_AF-A0A2S9EJA3-F1
#
_entry.id   AF-A0A2S9EJA3-F1
#
_cell.length_a   1.000
_cell.length_b   1.000
_cell.length_c   1.000
_cell.angle_alpha   90.00
_cell.angle_beta   90.00
_cell.angle_gamma   90.00
#
_symmetry.space_group_name_H-M   'P 1'
#
loop_
_entity.id
_entity.type
_entity.pdbx_description
1 polymer ?
#
loop_
_entity_poly.entity_id
_entity_poly.type
_entity_poly.pdbx_seq_one_letter_code
_entity_poly.pdbx_strand_id
1 'polypeptide(L)'
;MQQLDFVVPYEDRCVLTPSGSAVVWPFMNASKGYGPYEFFLDANALTKTQWAVELPRDVVERSILNPWPAMQEQWLSNPEFRADPVNRINAMIKPLVDQGFAFRENFARDQVALLCKNEAALKTQFSLIFPYVVIMKALLSKKMPLDEALRQLDRIGQADIPRFTANLMLSALGVVLKSKQALKLTGDSKTAFSYLDSFLAFQSGQKGETDHITLPYLRNRAGDLNLWLLLPTLRQKGYKFVGTPAVVTGDKVLHRLIMRVLPPLLHGSQQACFSILPEGMEDMQWQKILQVVESVQIRANLTATQRSQRMKALFELAKEFCADDAERAELDEGWTQWCLPGLARDIRM
;
A
#
# COMPACT_ATOMS: atom_id res chain seq x y z
N MET A 1 -8.62 8.17 -19.43
CA MET A 1 -9.45 7.81 -18.27
C MET A 1 -10.79 7.29 -18.74
N GLN A 2 -11.30 6.18 -18.18
CA GLN A 2 -12.64 5.69 -18.51
C GLN A 2 -13.68 6.49 -17.73
N GLN A 3 -14.80 6.81 -18.38
CA GLN A 3 -15.97 7.38 -17.73
C GLN A 3 -16.53 6.34 -16.76
N LEU A 4 -16.62 6.68 -15.48
CA LEU A 4 -17.21 5.81 -14.46
C LEU A 4 -18.73 5.96 -14.50
N ASP A 5 -19.45 4.83 -14.47
CA ASP A 5 -20.92 4.84 -14.45
C ASP A 5 -21.48 5.47 -13.16
N PHE A 6 -20.73 5.40 -12.06
CA PHE A 6 -21.02 6.08 -10.80
C PHE A 6 -19.79 6.14 -9.88
N VAL A 7 -19.83 7.06 -8.91
CA VAL A 7 -18.81 7.20 -7.85
C VAL A 7 -19.51 7.08 -6.49
N VAL A 8 -19.00 6.21 -5.62
CA VAL A 8 -19.45 6.09 -4.23
C VAL A 8 -18.59 7.02 -3.36
N PRO A 9 -19.20 8.00 -2.66
CA PRO A 9 -18.49 8.91 -1.76
C PRO A 9 -17.64 8.18 -0.72
N TYR A 10 -16.54 8.80 -0.27
CA TYR A 10 -15.65 8.18 0.70
C TYR A 10 -16.33 7.93 2.06
N GLU A 11 -17.22 8.83 2.48
CA GLU A 11 -18.03 8.68 3.70
C GLU A 11 -18.94 7.45 3.69
N ASP A 12 -19.44 7.05 2.51
CA ASP A 12 -20.23 5.83 2.34
C ASP A 12 -19.37 4.56 2.29
N ARG A 13 -18.08 4.73 1.97
CA ARG A 13 -17.06 3.68 1.85
C ARG A 13 -16.13 3.59 3.07
N CYS A 14 -16.34 4.35 4.13
CA CYS A 14 -15.48 4.32 5.31
C CYS A 14 -16.30 4.38 6.59
N VAL A 15 -16.04 3.44 7.50
CA VAL A 15 -16.55 3.48 8.87
C VAL A 15 -15.36 3.60 9.81
N LEU A 16 -15.28 4.72 10.53
CA LEU A 16 -14.30 4.91 11.60
C LEU A 16 -14.87 4.36 12.90
N THR A 17 -14.18 3.40 13.50
CA THR A 17 -14.57 2.83 14.78
C THR A 17 -14.10 3.73 15.94
N PRO A 18 -14.73 3.67 17.13
CA PRO A 18 -14.33 4.46 18.29
C PRO A 18 -12.86 4.27 18.72
N SER A 19 -12.29 3.08 18.55
CA SER A 19 -10.87 2.79 18.79
C SER A 19 -9.90 3.46 17.79
N GLY A 20 -10.43 4.13 16.76
CA GLY A 20 -9.65 4.85 15.77
C GLY A 20 -9.19 4.01 14.58
N SER A 21 -9.68 2.77 14.44
CA SER A 21 -9.49 1.95 13.24
C SER A 21 -10.53 2.30 12.19
N ALA A 22 -10.16 2.22 10.91
CA ALA A 22 -11.08 2.43 9.81
C ALA A 22 -11.37 1.11 9.09
N VAL A 23 -12.65 0.84 8.82
CA VAL A 23 -13.10 -0.17 7.87
C VAL A 23 -13.43 0.52 6.56
N VAL A 24 -12.62 0.27 5.53
CA VAL A 24 -12.67 0.97 4.24
C VAL A 24 -13.04 0.00 3.12
N TRP A 25 -14.11 0.27 2.40
CA TRP A 25 -14.44 -0.39 1.15
C TRP A 25 -13.66 0.31 0.02
N PRO A 26 -12.60 -0.32 -0.52
CA PRO A 26 -11.53 0.41 -1.18
C PRO A 26 -11.93 0.88 -2.59
N PHE A 27 -12.81 0.15 -3.28
CA PHE A 27 -13.16 0.43 -4.66
C PHE A 27 -14.17 1.58 -4.76
N MET A 28 -13.84 2.63 -5.51
CA MET A 28 -14.71 3.83 -5.59
C MET A 28 -16.01 3.60 -6.36
N ASN A 29 -16.06 2.60 -7.25
CA ASN A 29 -17.20 2.28 -8.10
C ASN A 29 -17.90 0.99 -7.65
N ALA A 30 -17.86 0.69 -6.35
CA ALA A 30 -18.54 -0.45 -5.76
C ALA A 30 -19.14 -0.06 -4.41
N SER A 31 -20.45 -0.23 -4.25
CA SER A 31 -21.12 -0.03 -2.97
C SER A 31 -20.75 -1.14 -2.00
N LYS A 32 -20.65 -0.82 -0.70
CA LYS A 32 -20.34 -1.82 0.33
C LYS A 32 -21.38 -2.95 0.44
N GLY A 33 -22.66 -2.66 0.14
CA GLY A 33 -23.75 -3.62 0.29
C GLY A 33 -24.02 -3.98 1.76
N TYR A 34 -24.71 -5.11 1.98
CA TYR A 34 -25.08 -5.60 3.32
C TYR A 34 -24.17 -6.73 3.84
N GLY A 35 -23.08 -7.05 3.12
CA GLY A 35 -22.23 -8.22 3.41
C GLY A 35 -22.78 -9.53 2.82
N PRO A 36 -22.12 -10.68 3.08
CA PRO A 36 -20.96 -10.85 3.98
C PRO A 36 -19.70 -10.12 3.51
N TYR A 37 -18.83 -9.71 4.44
CA TYR A 37 -17.57 -9.04 4.11
C TYR A 37 -16.37 -9.97 4.19
N GLU A 38 -15.32 -9.61 3.46
CA GLU A 38 -13.98 -10.16 3.64
C GLU A 38 -13.07 -9.04 4.13
N PHE A 39 -12.64 -9.13 5.39
CA PHE A 39 -11.83 -8.11 6.06
C PHE A 39 -10.33 -8.38 5.91
N PHE A 40 -9.64 -7.53 5.17
CA PHE A 40 -8.19 -7.53 5.00
C PHE A 40 -7.52 -6.65 6.05
N LEU A 41 -6.63 -7.22 6.85
CA LEU A 41 -6.05 -6.53 8.02
C LEU A 41 -4.62 -6.05 7.75
N ASP A 42 -4.27 -4.85 8.21
CA ASP A 42 -2.87 -4.50 8.49
C ASP A 42 -2.38 -5.12 9.82
N ALA A 43 -1.09 -5.03 10.10
CA ALA A 43 -0.52 -5.54 11.36
C ALA A 43 -1.14 -4.87 12.60
N ASN A 44 -1.55 -3.61 12.51
CA ASN A 44 -2.18 -2.89 13.62
C ASN A 44 -3.57 -3.45 13.93
N ALA A 45 -4.41 -3.68 12.92
CA ALA A 45 -5.75 -4.23 13.05
C ALA A 45 -5.73 -5.70 13.46
N LEU A 46 -4.70 -6.46 13.07
CA LEU A 46 -4.50 -7.83 13.53
C LEU A 46 -4.15 -7.90 15.03
N THR A 47 -3.40 -6.92 15.55
CA THR A 47 -2.93 -6.93 16.95
C THR A 47 -3.82 -6.15 17.91
N LYS A 48 -4.43 -5.05 17.46
CA LYS A 48 -5.34 -4.20 18.22
C LYS A 48 -6.78 -4.47 17.80
N THR A 49 -7.36 -5.53 18.34
CA THR A 49 -8.63 -6.10 17.85
C THR A 49 -9.89 -5.40 18.36
N GLN A 50 -9.76 -4.26 19.05
CA GLN A 50 -10.90 -3.52 19.61
C GLN A 50 -11.94 -3.13 18.55
N TRP A 51 -11.50 -2.86 17.31
CA TRP A 51 -12.38 -2.57 16.19
C TRP A 51 -13.41 -3.68 15.92
N ALA A 52 -13.07 -4.94 16.20
CA ALA A 52 -13.96 -6.08 15.96
C ALA A 52 -15.18 -6.06 16.89
N VAL A 53 -14.98 -5.65 18.15
CA VAL A 53 -16.05 -5.49 19.16
C VAL A 53 -16.98 -4.34 18.82
N GLU A 54 -16.46 -3.34 18.09
CA GLU A 54 -17.16 -2.12 17.72
C GLU A 54 -18.02 -2.31 16.45
N LEU A 55 -17.93 -3.46 15.79
CA LEU A 55 -18.79 -3.81 14.66
C LEU A 55 -20.10 -4.47 15.11
N PRO A 56 -21.20 -4.31 14.36
CA PRO A 56 -22.43 -5.06 14.61
C PRO A 56 -22.18 -6.56 14.61
N ARG A 57 -22.79 -7.28 15.56
CA ARG A 57 -22.55 -8.71 15.76
C ARG A 57 -22.90 -9.56 14.54
N ASP A 58 -23.99 -9.22 13.86
CA ASP A 58 -24.44 -9.88 12.63
C ASP A 58 -23.44 -9.70 11.47
N VAL A 59 -22.72 -8.58 11.46
CA VAL A 59 -21.63 -8.34 10.50
C VAL A 59 -20.45 -9.25 10.80
N VAL A 60 -20.03 -9.36 12.06
CA VAL A 60 -18.92 -10.23 12.47
C VAL A 60 -19.21 -11.69 12.15
N GLU A 61 -20.38 -12.20 12.56
CA GLU A 61 -20.77 -13.61 12.39
C GLU A 61 -20.89 -14.05 10.92
N ARG A 62 -21.16 -13.11 10.00
CA ARG A 62 -21.28 -13.40 8.56
C ARG A 62 -20.00 -13.16 7.78
N SER A 63 -19.04 -12.44 8.35
CA SER A 63 -17.83 -12.01 7.63
C SER A 63 -16.65 -12.93 7.90
N ILE A 64 -15.70 -12.93 6.97
CA ILE A 64 -14.45 -13.67 7.12
C ILE A 64 -13.28 -12.70 7.27
N LEU A 65 -12.22 -13.18 7.93
CA LEU A 65 -10.96 -12.44 8.06
C LEU A 65 -9.91 -12.98 7.10
N ASN A 66 -9.23 -12.06 6.44
CA ASN A 66 -8.04 -12.32 5.64
C ASN A 66 -6.84 -11.57 6.23
N PRO A 67 -6.15 -12.14 7.23
CA PRO A 67 -4.99 -11.51 7.86
C PRO A 67 -3.70 -11.67 7.03
N TRP A 68 -3.79 -12.21 5.81
CA TRP A 68 -2.63 -12.50 4.96
C TRP A 68 -1.71 -11.28 4.75
N PRO A 69 -2.20 -10.07 4.41
CA PRO A 69 -1.34 -8.87 4.35
C PRO A 69 -0.54 -8.62 5.64
N ALA A 70 -1.20 -8.61 6.80
CA ALA A 70 -0.54 -8.45 8.10
C ALA A 70 0.51 -9.56 8.37
N MET A 71 0.19 -10.81 8.00
CA MET A 71 1.11 -11.93 8.17
C MET A 71 2.35 -11.83 7.30
N GLN A 72 2.20 -11.35 6.05
CA GLN A 72 3.35 -11.09 5.17
C GLN A 72 4.26 -10.03 5.80
N GLU A 73 3.68 -8.93 6.29
CA GLU A 73 4.44 -7.85 6.94
C GLU A 73 5.21 -8.38 8.16
N GLN A 74 4.54 -9.12 9.05
CA GLN A 74 5.17 -9.72 10.23
C GLN A 74 6.27 -10.72 9.83
N TRP A 75 6.02 -11.59 8.85
CA TRP A 75 7.01 -12.56 8.38
C TRP A 75 8.27 -11.89 7.83
N LEU A 76 8.10 -10.81 7.07
CA LEU A 76 9.20 -10.15 6.37
C LEU A 76 9.99 -9.18 7.27
N SER A 77 9.32 -8.57 8.25
CA SER A 77 9.89 -7.47 9.05
C SER A 77 10.14 -7.79 10.52
N ASN A 78 9.59 -8.87 11.08
CA ASN A 78 9.71 -9.19 12.51
C ASN A 78 10.49 -10.51 12.74
N PRO A 79 11.78 -10.44 13.16
CA PRO A 79 12.57 -11.64 13.47
C PRO A 79 11.95 -12.51 14.56
N GLU A 80 11.33 -11.91 15.58
CA GLU A 80 10.70 -12.69 16.65
C GLU A 80 9.46 -13.43 16.16
N PHE A 81 8.74 -12.86 15.17
CA PHE A 81 7.64 -13.56 14.51
C PHE A 81 8.15 -14.83 13.83
N ARG A 82 9.28 -14.75 13.12
CA ARG A 82 9.89 -15.92 12.45
C ARG A 82 10.46 -16.96 13.42
N ALA A 83 10.82 -16.57 14.63
CA ALA A 83 11.37 -17.49 15.63
C ALA A 83 10.33 -18.47 16.18
N ASP A 84 9.06 -18.05 16.28
CA ASP A 84 7.95 -18.91 16.73
C ASP A 84 6.63 -18.56 16.01
N PRO A 85 6.54 -18.82 14.70
CA PRO A 85 5.51 -18.22 13.86
C PRO A 85 4.12 -18.84 14.08
N VAL A 86 4.04 -20.15 14.34
CA VAL A 86 2.76 -20.84 14.54
C VAL A 86 2.09 -20.35 15.83
N ASN A 87 2.82 -20.31 16.95
CA ASN A 87 2.25 -19.86 18.22
C ASN A 87 1.90 -18.37 18.18
N ARG A 88 2.73 -17.54 17.53
CA ARG A 88 2.44 -16.11 17.37
C ARG A 88 1.20 -15.87 16.52
N ILE A 89 1.00 -16.59 15.43
CA ILE A 89 -0.25 -16.49 14.65
C ILE A 89 -1.45 -16.90 15.51
N ASN A 90 -1.36 -18.02 16.23
CA ASN A 90 -2.44 -18.47 17.13
C ASN A 90 -2.77 -17.41 18.20
N ALA A 91 -1.75 -16.79 18.79
CA ALA A 91 -1.92 -15.72 19.78
C ALA A 91 -2.56 -14.47 19.17
N MET A 92 -2.18 -14.08 17.95
CA MET A 92 -2.74 -12.92 17.25
C MET A 92 -4.21 -13.12 16.85
N ILE A 93 -4.60 -14.33 16.41
CA ILE A 93 -5.98 -14.60 15.99
C ILE A 93 -6.92 -14.92 17.15
N LYS A 94 -6.40 -15.37 18.31
CA LYS A 94 -7.23 -15.77 19.45
C LYS A 94 -8.25 -14.69 19.87
N PRO A 95 -7.88 -13.41 20.04
CA PRO A 95 -8.85 -12.38 20.37
C PRO A 95 -9.96 -12.22 19.33
N LEU A 96 -9.66 -12.46 18.03
CA LEU A 96 -10.65 -12.39 16.94
C LEU A 96 -11.59 -13.60 16.95
N VAL A 97 -11.06 -14.79 17.28
CA VAL A 97 -11.88 -15.99 17.53
C VAL A 97 -12.83 -15.77 18.70
N ASP A 98 -12.33 -15.18 19.79
CA ASP A 98 -13.13 -14.85 20.97
C ASP A 98 -14.25 -13.83 20.64
N GLN A 99 -14.12 -13.04 19.56
CA GLN A 99 -15.17 -12.15 19.04
C GLN A 99 -16.15 -12.82 18.07
N GLY A 100 -15.95 -14.10 17.73
CA GLY A 100 -16.86 -14.86 16.87
C GLY A 100 -16.40 -15.05 15.42
N PHE A 101 -15.18 -14.61 15.06
CA PHE A 101 -14.64 -14.93 13.73
C PHE A 101 -14.22 -16.40 13.64
N ALA A 102 -14.61 -17.05 12.55
CA ALA A 102 -14.24 -18.43 12.27
C ALA A 102 -12.88 -18.52 11.57
N PHE A 103 -12.01 -19.40 12.08
CA PHE A 103 -10.78 -19.80 11.41
C PHE A 103 -10.80 -21.31 11.20
N ARG A 104 -10.32 -21.75 10.03
CA ARG A 104 -10.23 -23.18 9.71
C ARG A 104 -9.23 -23.91 10.60
N GLU A 105 -9.41 -25.21 10.74
CA GLU A 105 -8.43 -26.07 11.41
C GLU A 105 -7.05 -25.92 10.74
N ASN A 106 -5.98 -26.01 11.55
CA ASN A 106 -4.59 -25.87 11.10
C ASN A 106 -4.24 -24.52 10.44
N PHE A 107 -5.10 -23.50 10.56
CA PHE A 107 -4.90 -22.19 9.93
C PHE A 107 -3.47 -21.65 10.12
N ALA A 108 -2.96 -21.57 11.35
CA ALA A 108 -1.63 -21.03 11.60
C ALA A 108 -0.52 -21.82 10.89
N ARG A 109 -0.58 -23.15 10.90
CA ARG A 109 0.42 -24.01 10.22
C ARG A 109 0.41 -23.78 8.72
N ASP A 110 -0.78 -23.70 8.13
CA ASP A 110 -0.93 -23.48 6.70
C ASP A 110 -0.45 -22.10 6.28
N GLN A 111 -0.72 -21.06 7.10
CA GLN A 111 -0.20 -19.72 6.84
C GLN A 111 1.34 -19.70 6.88
N VAL A 112 1.96 -20.36 7.86
CA VAL A 112 3.43 -20.49 7.90
C VAL A 112 3.96 -21.23 6.68
N ALA A 113 3.33 -22.34 6.27
CA ALA A 113 3.73 -23.07 5.07
C ALA A 113 3.65 -22.19 3.82
N LEU A 114 2.60 -21.38 3.69
CA LEU A 114 2.45 -20.42 2.59
C LEU A 114 3.51 -19.31 2.62
N LEU A 115 3.82 -18.77 3.80
CA LEU A 115 4.84 -17.72 3.97
C LEU A 115 6.22 -18.25 3.59
N CYS A 116 6.62 -19.41 4.14
CA CYS A 116 7.89 -20.08 3.83
C CYS A 116 8.01 -20.37 2.34
N LYS A 117 6.97 -20.97 1.73
CA LYS A 117 6.96 -21.35 0.31
C LYS A 117 7.13 -20.16 -0.61
N ASN A 118 6.55 -19.01 -0.24
CA ASN A 118 6.50 -17.82 -1.07
C ASN A 118 7.51 -16.72 -0.69
N GLU A 119 8.38 -16.94 0.30
CA GLU A 119 9.21 -15.88 0.90
C GLU A 119 9.96 -15.04 -0.15
N ALA A 120 10.66 -15.68 -1.09
CA ALA A 120 11.41 -14.96 -2.13
C ALA A 120 10.49 -14.10 -3.02
N ALA A 121 9.33 -14.64 -3.44
CA ALA A 121 8.38 -13.91 -4.28
C ALA A 121 7.70 -12.76 -3.51
N LEU A 122 7.44 -12.95 -2.21
CA LEU A 122 6.90 -11.92 -1.32
C LEU A 122 7.92 -10.79 -1.10
N LYS A 123 9.20 -11.12 -0.85
CA LYS A 123 10.29 -10.14 -0.78
C LYS A 123 10.37 -9.31 -2.07
N THR A 124 10.35 -9.97 -3.24
CA THR A 124 10.31 -9.26 -4.51
C THR A 124 9.11 -8.33 -4.59
N GLN A 125 7.89 -8.82 -4.31
CA GLN A 125 6.67 -8.00 -4.38
C GLN A 125 6.76 -6.75 -3.49
N PHE A 126 7.22 -6.88 -2.25
CA PHE A 126 7.41 -5.73 -1.34
C PHE A 126 8.46 -4.76 -1.88
N SER A 127 9.58 -5.28 -2.37
CA SER A 127 10.68 -4.45 -2.85
C SER A 127 10.37 -3.66 -4.13
N LEU A 128 9.30 -4.01 -4.85
CA LEU A 128 8.80 -3.22 -5.98
C LEU A 128 8.46 -1.78 -5.58
N ILE A 129 8.14 -1.55 -4.31
CA ILE A 129 7.73 -0.25 -3.77
C ILE A 129 8.96 0.55 -3.30
N PHE A 130 10.09 -0.10 -2.99
CA PHE A 130 11.25 0.58 -2.39
C PHE A 130 11.77 1.76 -3.22
N PRO A 131 12.02 1.62 -4.54
CA PRO A 131 12.53 2.73 -5.34
C PRO A 131 11.57 3.92 -5.37
N TYR A 132 10.26 3.65 -5.39
CA TYR A 132 9.25 4.69 -5.38
C TYR A 132 9.16 5.42 -4.03
N VAL A 133 9.38 4.74 -2.91
CA VAL A 133 9.46 5.37 -1.59
C VAL A 133 10.69 6.28 -1.51
N VAL A 134 11.84 5.86 -2.05
CA VAL A 134 13.06 6.71 -2.11
C VAL A 134 12.80 7.97 -2.91
N ILE A 135 12.29 7.83 -4.14
CA ILE A 135 11.97 8.95 -5.02
C ILE A 135 10.98 9.91 -4.34
N MET A 136 9.90 9.37 -3.78
CA MET A 136 8.87 10.16 -3.09
C MET A 136 9.45 10.91 -1.90
N LYS A 137 10.23 10.24 -1.03
CA LYS A 137 10.91 10.86 0.10
C LYS A 137 11.82 12.01 -0.35
N ALA A 138 12.67 11.77 -1.36
CA ALA A 138 13.60 12.77 -1.85
C ALA A 138 12.89 14.02 -2.40
N LEU A 139 11.85 13.84 -3.22
CA LEU A 139 11.06 14.96 -3.77
C LEU A 139 10.34 15.74 -2.68
N LEU A 140 9.81 15.05 -1.66
CA LEU A 140 9.09 15.68 -0.56
C LEU A 140 9.99 16.27 0.52
N SER A 141 11.27 15.88 0.62
CA SER A 141 12.23 16.48 1.55
C SER A 141 13.00 17.67 0.97
N LYS A 142 13.28 17.70 -0.35
CA LYS A 142 14.04 18.80 -0.98
C LYS A 142 13.21 20.07 -1.10
N LYS A 143 13.78 21.26 -0.83
CA LYS A 143 13.14 22.53 -1.19
C LYS A 143 13.20 22.69 -2.71
N MET A 144 12.09 22.42 -3.38
CA MET A 144 11.98 22.40 -4.83
C MET A 144 10.65 23.02 -5.28
N PRO A 145 10.64 23.85 -6.34
CA PRO A 145 9.40 24.35 -6.93
C PRO A 145 8.50 23.20 -7.42
N LEU A 146 7.18 23.38 -7.30
CA LEU A 146 6.17 22.38 -7.73
C LEU A 146 6.43 21.86 -9.15
N ASP A 147 6.60 22.77 -10.12
CA ASP A 147 6.74 22.38 -11.53
C ASP A 147 8.05 21.63 -11.81
N GLU A 148 9.11 21.90 -11.04
CA GLU A 148 10.36 21.14 -11.15
C GLU A 148 10.19 19.71 -10.61
N ALA A 149 9.53 19.56 -9.46
CA ALA A 149 9.25 18.23 -8.90
C ALA A 149 8.32 17.41 -9.82
N LEU A 150 7.33 18.04 -10.45
CA LEU A 150 6.47 17.38 -11.45
C LEU A 150 7.25 16.99 -12.73
N ARG A 151 8.20 17.81 -13.19
CA ARG A 151 9.10 17.43 -14.30
C ARG A 151 9.95 16.21 -13.98
N GLN A 152 10.45 16.09 -12.74
CA GLN A 152 11.18 14.89 -12.31
C GLN A 152 10.29 13.65 -12.34
N LEU A 153 9.03 13.78 -11.90
CA LEU A 153 8.06 12.68 -11.98
C LEU A 153 7.71 12.31 -13.43
N ASP A 154 7.58 13.28 -14.32
CA ASP A 154 7.38 13.02 -15.75
C ASP A 154 8.58 12.28 -16.37
N ARG A 155 9.82 12.70 -16.07
CA ARG A 155 11.04 11.98 -16.48
C ARG A 155 11.01 10.51 -16.04
N ILE A 156 10.58 10.23 -14.81
CA ILE A 156 10.43 8.86 -14.29
C ILE A 156 9.30 8.13 -15.06
N GLY A 157 8.18 8.81 -15.31
CA GLY A 157 7.06 8.32 -16.11
C GLY A 157 7.43 7.95 -17.55
N GLN A 158 8.46 8.58 -18.12
CA GLN A 158 9.00 8.28 -19.45
C GLN A 158 10.11 7.22 -19.46
N ALA A 159 10.89 7.09 -18.38
CA ALA A 159 12.05 6.19 -18.30
C ALA A 159 11.73 4.71 -18.62
N ASP A 160 12.72 3.91 -19.05
CA ASP A 160 12.50 2.49 -19.35
C ASP A 160 12.50 1.60 -18.08
N ILE A 161 11.45 1.75 -17.26
CA ILE A 161 11.30 1.10 -15.95
C ILE A 161 9.92 0.41 -15.81
N PRO A 162 9.70 -0.45 -14.80
CA PRO A 162 8.40 -1.02 -14.49
C PRO A 162 7.45 0.11 -14.11
N ARG A 163 6.23 0.10 -14.66
CA ARG A 163 5.24 1.15 -14.39
C ARG A 163 4.48 0.81 -13.13
N PHE A 164 4.61 1.66 -12.11
CA PHE A 164 3.75 1.62 -10.94
C PHE A 164 2.99 2.93 -10.78
N THR A 165 1.99 3.12 -11.64
CA THR A 165 1.23 4.37 -11.76
C THR A 165 0.63 4.84 -10.44
N ALA A 166 0.18 3.94 -9.58
CA ALA A 166 -0.31 4.27 -8.25
C ALA A 166 0.72 5.03 -7.40
N ASN A 167 1.97 4.56 -7.33
CA ASN A 167 3.01 5.23 -6.57
C ASN A 167 3.49 6.55 -7.22
N LEU A 168 3.41 6.66 -8.55
CA LEU A 168 3.63 7.93 -9.25
C LEU A 168 2.52 8.95 -8.91
N MET A 169 1.25 8.51 -8.91
CA MET A 169 0.12 9.33 -8.48
C MET A 169 0.25 9.80 -7.05
N LEU A 170 0.67 8.91 -6.15
CA LEU A 170 0.90 9.24 -4.74
C LEU A 170 2.02 10.27 -4.59
N SER A 171 3.11 10.12 -5.34
CA SER A 171 4.22 11.08 -5.36
C SER A 171 3.78 12.44 -5.89
N ALA A 172 3.03 12.47 -7.00
CA ALA A 172 2.49 13.70 -7.59
C ALA A 172 1.52 14.41 -6.63
N LEU A 173 0.62 13.66 -5.99
CA LEU A 173 -0.26 14.17 -4.93
C LEU A 173 0.56 14.78 -3.80
N GLY A 174 1.59 14.07 -3.32
CA GLY A 174 2.47 14.57 -2.27
C GLY A 174 3.13 15.90 -2.61
N VAL A 175 3.66 16.05 -3.83
CA VAL A 175 4.32 17.29 -4.27
C VAL A 175 3.31 18.43 -4.37
N VAL A 176 2.12 18.18 -4.90
CA VAL A 176 1.03 19.17 -4.96
C VAL A 176 0.61 19.60 -3.55
N LEU A 177 0.36 18.66 -2.65
CA LEU A 177 -0.01 18.95 -1.26
C LEU A 177 1.09 19.71 -0.52
N LYS A 178 2.37 19.40 -0.78
CA LYS A 178 3.51 20.15 -0.23
C LYS A 178 3.51 21.62 -0.67
N SER A 179 3.09 21.91 -1.90
CA SER A 179 2.96 23.29 -2.38
C SER A 179 1.76 24.04 -1.76
N LYS A 180 0.84 23.30 -1.14
CA LYS A 180 -0.42 23.79 -0.54
C LYS A 180 -0.58 23.24 0.87
N GLN A 181 0.40 23.48 1.74
CA GLN A 181 0.46 22.85 3.07
C GLN A 181 -0.73 23.16 3.99
N ALA A 182 -1.47 24.25 3.72
CA ALA A 182 -2.67 24.61 4.46
C ALA A 182 -3.92 23.82 4.05
N LEU A 183 -3.89 23.10 2.91
CA LEU A 183 -5.02 22.33 2.41
C LEU A 183 -5.40 21.24 3.42
N LYS A 184 -6.68 21.21 3.78
CA LYS A 184 -7.32 20.14 4.55
C LYS A 184 -8.33 19.45 3.67
N LEU A 185 -8.42 18.13 3.77
CA LEU A 185 -9.51 17.40 3.13
C LEU A 185 -10.80 17.70 3.89
N THR A 186 -11.95 17.58 3.22
CA THR A 186 -13.25 17.87 3.81
C THR A 186 -13.44 17.07 5.11
N GLY A 187 -13.76 17.75 6.20
CA GLY A 187 -14.00 17.13 7.52
C GLY A 187 -12.74 16.80 8.34
N ASP A 188 -11.52 16.99 7.81
CA ASP A 188 -10.29 16.74 8.56
C ASP A 188 -9.82 17.98 9.34
N SER A 189 -9.33 17.75 10.57
CA SER A 189 -8.74 18.80 11.40
C SER A 189 -7.27 19.08 11.05
N LYS A 190 -6.56 18.07 10.53
CA LYS A 190 -5.17 18.14 10.08
C LYS A 190 -5.06 18.47 8.59
N THR A 191 -3.89 18.94 8.17
CA THR A 191 -3.63 19.22 6.75
C THR A 191 -3.34 17.93 6.01
N ALA A 192 -3.76 17.85 4.75
CA ALA A 192 -3.59 16.66 3.92
C ALA A 192 -2.11 16.27 3.80
N PHE A 193 -1.22 17.26 3.62
CA PHE A 193 0.22 17.03 3.53
C PHE A 193 0.80 16.42 4.82
N SER A 194 0.28 16.78 6.00
CA SER A 194 0.81 16.28 7.28
C SER A 194 0.68 14.76 7.43
N TYR A 195 -0.30 14.12 6.78
CA TYR A 195 -0.42 12.67 6.76
C TYR A 195 0.73 12.01 5.98
N LEU A 196 1.09 12.56 4.81
CA LEU A 196 2.25 12.06 4.03
C LEU A 196 3.57 12.38 4.69
N ASP A 197 3.71 13.56 5.27
CA ASP A 197 4.94 13.97 5.95
C ASP A 197 5.20 13.07 7.17
N SER A 198 4.16 12.81 7.97
CA SER A 198 4.24 11.87 9.10
C SER A 198 4.54 10.44 8.65
N PHE A 199 3.95 10.02 7.52
CA PHE A 199 4.23 8.70 6.94
C PHE A 199 5.69 8.60 6.51
N LEU A 200 6.25 9.60 5.82
CA LEU A 200 7.64 9.57 5.33
C LEU A 200 8.69 9.97 6.38
N ALA A 201 8.26 10.40 7.57
CA ALA A 201 9.17 10.70 8.66
C ALA A 201 9.92 9.44 9.11
N PHE A 202 11.18 9.60 9.50
CA PHE A 202 11.96 8.54 10.12
C PHE A 202 11.50 8.35 11.56
N GLN A 203 11.31 7.11 12.00
CA GLN A 203 10.88 6.78 13.35
C GLN A 203 12.06 6.30 14.21
N SER A 204 12.98 7.23 14.52
CA SER A 204 14.17 6.91 15.32
C SER A 204 13.78 6.32 16.68
N GLY A 205 14.30 5.12 16.97
CA GLY A 205 14.02 4.36 18.20
C GLY A 205 12.88 3.34 18.11
N GLN A 206 12.18 3.23 16.98
CA GLN A 206 11.21 2.16 16.71
C GLN A 206 11.54 1.46 15.39
N LYS A 207 11.29 0.14 15.33
CA LYS A 207 11.43 -0.68 14.11
C LYS A 207 12.81 -0.65 13.41
N GLY A 208 13.86 -0.25 14.13
CA GLY A 208 15.24 -0.20 13.60
C GLY A 208 15.48 0.90 12.56
N GLU A 209 14.66 1.95 12.52
CA GLU A 209 14.85 3.10 11.62
C GLU A 209 15.87 4.09 12.19
N THR A 210 16.72 4.63 11.30
CA THR A 210 17.69 5.71 11.55
C THR A 210 17.18 7.02 10.96
N ASP A 211 17.98 8.09 10.97
CA ASP A 211 17.67 9.41 10.41
C ASP A 211 17.88 9.53 8.88
N HIS A 212 18.08 8.41 8.20
CA HIS A 212 18.27 8.31 6.74
C HIS A 212 17.55 7.06 6.19
N ILE A 213 17.46 6.94 4.87
CA ILE A 213 16.81 5.78 4.23
C ILE A 213 17.65 4.52 4.48
N THR A 214 17.02 3.53 5.11
CA THR A 214 17.56 2.19 5.32
C THR A 214 16.58 1.11 4.86
N LEU A 215 17.05 -0.12 4.71
CA LEU A 215 16.21 -1.26 4.36
C LEU A 215 15.08 -1.50 5.38
N PRO A 216 15.26 -1.43 6.71
CA PRO A 216 14.16 -1.36 7.67
C PRO A 216 13.09 -0.30 7.33
N TYR A 217 13.50 0.94 7.07
CA TYR A 217 12.58 2.01 6.69
C TYR A 217 11.79 1.67 5.41
N LEU A 218 12.47 1.21 4.37
CA LEU A 218 11.86 0.84 3.10
C LEU A 218 10.84 -0.30 3.25
N ARG A 219 11.16 -1.31 4.06
CA ARG A 219 10.26 -2.44 4.37
C ARG A 219 9.00 -2.00 5.06
N ASN A 220 9.11 -1.10 6.05
CA ASN A 220 7.96 -0.58 6.78
C ASN A 220 7.03 0.19 5.83
N ARG A 221 7.56 1.16 5.08
CA ARG A 221 6.75 1.96 4.14
C ARG A 221 6.15 1.12 3.02
N ALA A 222 6.86 0.10 2.53
CA ALA A 222 6.30 -0.84 1.56
C ALA A 222 5.19 -1.71 2.15
N GLY A 223 5.32 -2.16 3.40
CA GLY A 223 4.29 -2.92 4.11
C GLY A 223 3.01 -2.11 4.28
N ASP A 224 3.14 -0.86 4.74
CA ASP A 224 2.01 0.06 4.90
C ASP A 224 1.29 0.28 3.55
N LEU A 225 2.03 0.57 2.47
CA LEU A 225 1.45 0.76 1.13
C LEU A 225 0.94 -0.53 0.48
N ASN A 226 1.45 -1.70 0.86
CA ASN A 226 1.06 -2.98 0.26
C ASN A 226 -0.44 -3.22 0.44
N LEU A 227 -1.04 -2.82 1.57
CA LEU A 227 -2.47 -3.01 1.81
C LEU A 227 -3.36 -2.24 0.83
N TRP A 228 -2.98 -1.02 0.46
CA TRP A 228 -3.66 -0.23 -0.58
C TRP A 228 -3.57 -0.90 -1.97
N LEU A 229 -2.42 -1.50 -2.27
CA LEU A 229 -2.10 -2.09 -3.58
C LEU A 229 -2.58 -3.54 -3.71
N LEU A 230 -2.77 -4.23 -2.58
CA LEU A 230 -2.99 -5.68 -2.54
C LEU A 230 -4.29 -6.08 -3.21
N LEU A 231 -5.41 -5.45 -2.84
CA LEU A 231 -6.75 -5.87 -3.29
C LEU A 231 -6.93 -5.77 -4.82
N PRO A 232 -6.60 -4.65 -5.50
CA PRO A 232 -6.64 -4.61 -6.96
C PRO A 232 -5.64 -5.60 -7.59
N THR A 233 -4.49 -5.84 -6.97
CA THR A 233 -3.48 -6.80 -7.46
C THR A 233 -3.93 -8.25 -7.34
N LEU A 234 -4.58 -8.63 -6.22
CA LEU A 234 -5.16 -9.96 -6.02
C LEU A 234 -6.17 -10.26 -7.12
N ARG A 235 -7.05 -9.29 -7.39
CA ARG A 235 -8.04 -9.41 -8.47
C ARG A 235 -7.40 -9.55 -9.84
N GLN A 236 -6.36 -8.77 -10.15
CA GLN A 236 -5.59 -8.93 -11.39
C GLN A 236 -4.95 -10.33 -11.52
N LYS A 237 -4.61 -10.96 -10.40
CA LYS A 237 -4.09 -12.33 -10.33
C LYS A 237 -5.20 -13.41 -10.30
N GLY A 238 -6.47 -13.02 -10.52
CA GLY A 238 -7.60 -13.95 -10.57
C GLY A 238 -8.15 -14.38 -9.22
N TYR A 239 -7.74 -13.73 -8.12
CA TYR A 239 -8.34 -13.96 -6.81
C TYR A 239 -9.82 -13.57 -6.84
N LYS A 240 -10.67 -14.47 -6.36
CA LYS A 240 -12.10 -14.23 -6.18
C LYS A 240 -12.35 -13.99 -4.69
N PHE A 241 -12.79 -12.78 -4.35
CA PHE A 241 -13.19 -12.46 -2.98
C PHE A 241 -14.34 -13.35 -2.54
N VAL A 242 -14.29 -13.81 -1.30
CA VAL A 242 -15.34 -14.66 -0.72
C VAL A 242 -16.56 -13.83 -0.29
N GLY A 243 -16.33 -12.58 0.08
CA GLY A 243 -17.36 -11.58 0.39
C GLY A 243 -17.01 -10.22 -0.20
N THR A 244 -17.77 -9.18 0.11
CA THR A 244 -17.42 -7.82 -0.31
C THR A 244 -16.13 -7.40 0.41
N PRO A 245 -15.04 -7.08 -0.32
CA PRO A 245 -13.75 -6.82 0.30
C PRO A 245 -13.74 -5.47 1.02
N ALA A 246 -13.21 -5.47 2.24
CA ALA A 246 -12.98 -4.29 3.04
C ALA A 246 -11.60 -4.35 3.70
N VAL A 247 -10.93 -3.21 3.77
CA VAL A 247 -9.65 -3.05 4.46
C VAL A 247 -9.91 -2.55 5.87
N VAL A 248 -9.26 -3.16 6.86
CA VAL A 248 -9.25 -2.68 8.24
C VAL A 248 -7.84 -2.19 8.56
N THR A 249 -7.72 -0.91 8.90
CA THR A 249 -6.43 -0.28 9.17
C THR A 249 -6.52 0.79 10.24
N GLY A 250 -5.49 0.88 11.07
CA GLY A 250 -5.28 2.00 11.99
C GLY A 250 -4.38 3.10 11.40
N ASP A 251 -3.85 2.89 10.18
CA ASP A 251 -2.93 3.82 9.55
C ASP A 251 -3.67 5.00 8.94
N LYS A 252 -3.45 6.17 9.54
CA LYS A 252 -4.07 7.43 9.14
C LYS A 252 -3.70 7.83 7.71
N VAL A 253 -2.48 7.57 7.22
CA VAL A 253 -2.16 7.95 5.83
C VAL A 253 -2.97 7.10 4.85
N LEU A 254 -3.17 5.82 5.17
CA LEU A 254 -3.95 4.91 4.35
C LEU A 254 -5.41 5.33 4.28
N HIS A 255 -6.08 5.46 5.43
CA HIS A 255 -7.52 5.73 5.43
C HIS A 255 -7.86 7.23 5.26
N ARG A 256 -7.13 8.16 5.88
CA ARG A 256 -7.47 9.60 5.76
C ARG A 256 -7.10 10.22 4.42
N LEU A 257 -6.08 9.68 3.73
CA LEU A 257 -5.57 10.28 2.51
C LEU A 257 -5.59 9.32 1.32
N ILE A 258 -4.87 8.20 1.38
CA ILE A 258 -4.60 7.39 0.19
C ILE A 258 -5.87 6.72 -0.36
N MET A 259 -6.62 5.98 0.46
CA MET A 259 -7.86 5.32 -0.01
C MET A 259 -9.03 6.30 -0.23
N ARG A 260 -8.88 7.53 0.25
CA ARG A 260 -9.84 8.62 0.06
C ARG A 260 -9.62 9.32 -1.28
N VAL A 261 -8.39 9.77 -1.53
CA VAL A 261 -8.03 10.58 -2.70
C VAL A 261 -7.59 9.71 -3.88
N LEU A 262 -6.95 8.56 -3.62
CA LEU A 262 -6.44 7.63 -4.64
C LEU A 262 -7.07 6.23 -4.54
N PRO A 263 -8.42 6.10 -4.54
CA PRO A 263 -9.06 4.81 -4.41
C PRO A 263 -8.81 3.92 -5.65
N PRO A 264 -8.68 2.59 -5.47
CA PRO A 264 -8.70 1.66 -6.58
C PRO A 264 -10.07 1.62 -7.29
N LEU A 265 -10.05 1.11 -8.53
CA LEU A 265 -11.24 0.86 -9.36
C LEU A 265 -11.52 -0.63 -9.47
N LEU A 266 -12.79 -1.01 -9.32
CA LEU A 266 -13.28 -2.33 -9.68
C LEU A 266 -13.56 -2.37 -11.19
N HIS A 267 -12.50 -2.42 -12.01
CA HIS A 267 -12.59 -2.34 -13.47
C HIS A 267 -12.91 -3.70 -14.13
N GLY A 268 -13.78 -3.76 -15.14
CA GLY A 268 -14.21 -5.02 -15.77
C GLY A 268 -13.09 -5.96 -16.28
N SER A 269 -11.95 -5.39 -16.74
CA SER A 269 -10.78 -6.18 -17.21
C SER A 269 -10.01 -6.92 -16.12
N GLN A 270 -10.38 -6.74 -14.84
CA GLN A 270 -9.66 -7.23 -13.67
C GLN A 270 -8.27 -6.62 -13.43
N GLN A 271 -7.76 -5.80 -14.35
CA GLN A 271 -6.50 -5.10 -14.14
C GLN A 271 -6.56 -4.19 -12.91
N ALA A 272 -5.44 -4.06 -12.21
CA ALA A 272 -5.29 -3.10 -11.13
C ALA A 272 -5.35 -1.68 -11.71
N CYS A 273 -6.35 -0.92 -11.28
CA CYS A 273 -6.58 0.44 -11.73
C CYS A 273 -6.83 1.33 -10.51
N PHE A 274 -6.38 2.57 -10.59
CA PHE A 274 -6.51 3.57 -9.54
C PHE A 274 -7.08 4.86 -10.13
N SER A 275 -7.77 5.62 -9.30
CA SER A 275 -8.35 6.92 -9.67
C SER A 275 -7.75 8.02 -8.81
N ILE A 276 -8.11 9.27 -9.14
CA ILE A 276 -7.84 10.42 -8.29
C ILE A 276 -9.08 11.29 -8.14
N LEU A 277 -9.49 11.49 -6.89
CA LEU A 277 -10.58 12.39 -6.52
C LEU A 277 -10.01 13.78 -6.13
N PRO A 278 -10.65 14.88 -6.54
CA PRO A 278 -10.14 16.23 -6.25
C PRO A 278 -10.17 16.58 -4.75
N GLU A 279 -11.18 16.15 -3.99
CA GLU A 279 -11.25 16.28 -2.51
C GLU A 279 -10.72 17.62 -1.95
N GLY A 280 -11.28 18.73 -2.43
CA GLY A 280 -10.91 20.08 -2.00
C GLY A 280 -9.70 20.71 -2.72
N MET A 281 -9.01 19.94 -3.59
CA MET A 281 -7.99 20.49 -4.49
C MET A 281 -8.64 21.37 -5.57
N GLU A 282 -7.96 22.47 -5.92
CA GLU A 282 -8.34 23.31 -7.06
C GLU A 282 -8.14 22.55 -8.38
N ASP A 283 -8.97 22.83 -9.40
CA ASP A 283 -8.90 22.15 -10.71
C ASP A 283 -7.49 22.13 -11.30
N MET A 284 -6.78 23.25 -11.24
CA MET A 284 -5.40 23.35 -11.75
C MET A 284 -4.45 22.38 -11.05
N GLN A 285 -4.62 22.14 -9.75
CA GLN A 285 -3.78 21.23 -8.96
C GLN A 285 -4.08 19.78 -9.32
N TRP A 286 -5.37 19.45 -9.43
CA TRP A 286 -5.82 18.12 -9.83
C TRP A 286 -5.35 17.78 -11.26
N GLN A 287 -5.45 18.73 -12.19
CA GLN A 287 -4.95 18.58 -13.56
C GLN A 287 -3.44 18.32 -13.63
N LYS A 288 -2.64 18.97 -12.78
CA LYS A 288 -1.19 18.71 -12.70
C LYS A 288 -0.88 17.27 -12.32
N ILE A 289 -1.68 16.66 -11.43
CA ILE A 289 -1.50 15.26 -11.05
C ILE A 289 -1.89 14.34 -12.21
N LEU A 290 -3.01 14.63 -12.89
CA LEU A 290 -3.42 13.87 -14.06
C LEU A 290 -2.38 13.88 -15.18
N GLN A 291 -1.77 15.03 -15.47
CA GLN A 291 -0.76 15.17 -16.52
C GLN A 291 0.43 14.21 -16.30
N VAL A 292 0.89 14.04 -15.05
CA VAL A 292 1.98 13.09 -14.72
C VAL A 292 1.57 11.64 -15.03
N VAL A 293 0.29 11.31 -14.91
CA VAL A 293 -0.22 9.96 -15.12
C VAL A 293 -0.48 9.69 -16.61
N GLU A 294 -1.09 10.66 -17.29
CA GLU A 294 -1.42 10.55 -18.72
C GLU A 294 -0.18 10.51 -19.60
N SER A 295 0.93 11.09 -19.13
CA SER A 295 2.21 11.00 -19.84
C SER A 295 2.83 9.60 -19.76
N VAL A 296 2.40 8.72 -18.83
CA VAL A 296 2.99 7.38 -18.68
C VAL A 296 2.72 6.52 -19.91
N GLN A 297 3.79 6.20 -20.63
CA GLN A 297 3.73 5.35 -21.83
C GLN A 297 3.14 3.96 -21.53
N ILE A 298 2.06 3.58 -22.24
CA ILE A 298 1.49 2.23 -22.23
C ILE A 298 2.40 1.27 -23.00
N ARG A 299 2.69 0.10 -22.43
CA ARG A 299 3.68 -0.84 -22.98
C ARG A 299 3.10 -2.26 -23.10
N ALA A 300 3.55 -2.97 -24.13
CA ALA A 300 3.16 -4.35 -24.40
C ALA A 300 3.71 -5.34 -23.36
N ASN A 301 3.20 -6.56 -23.38
CA ASN A 301 3.65 -7.65 -22.52
C ASN A 301 5.17 -7.89 -22.64
N LEU A 302 5.82 -8.08 -21.50
CA LEU A 302 7.28 -8.17 -21.41
C LEU A 302 7.74 -9.60 -21.13
N THR A 303 8.86 -9.97 -21.75
CA THR A 303 9.59 -11.17 -21.37
C THR A 303 10.11 -11.07 -19.94
N ALA A 304 10.45 -12.20 -19.32
CA ALA A 304 11.03 -12.22 -17.97
C ALA A 304 12.35 -11.42 -17.90
N THR A 305 13.19 -11.52 -18.94
CA THR A 305 14.45 -10.77 -19.05
C THR A 305 14.21 -9.26 -19.09
N GLN A 306 13.26 -8.81 -19.91
CA GLN A 306 12.90 -7.38 -19.99
C GLN A 306 12.34 -6.86 -18.66
N ARG A 307 11.51 -7.66 -17.98
CA ARG A 307 11.02 -7.31 -16.63
C ARG A 307 12.16 -7.14 -15.65
N SER A 308 13.14 -8.03 -15.67
CA SER A 308 14.31 -7.97 -14.80
C SER A 308 15.19 -6.75 -15.07
N GLN A 309 15.52 -6.50 -16.35
CA GLN A 309 16.32 -5.33 -16.76
C GLN A 309 15.66 -4.02 -16.36
N ARG A 310 14.36 -3.89 -16.58
CA ARG A 310 13.60 -2.71 -16.15
C ARG A 310 13.62 -2.55 -14.64
N MET A 311 13.40 -3.63 -13.88
CA MET A 311 13.45 -3.57 -12.43
C MET A 311 14.81 -3.08 -11.93
N LYS A 312 15.91 -3.60 -12.51
CA LYS A 312 17.25 -3.10 -12.21
C LYS A 312 17.37 -1.60 -12.54
N ALA A 313 16.92 -1.18 -13.72
CA ALA A 313 16.94 0.22 -14.12
C ALA A 313 16.15 1.13 -13.16
N LEU A 314 15.06 0.65 -12.56
CA LEU A 314 14.31 1.39 -11.54
C LEU A 314 15.11 1.57 -10.24
N PHE A 315 15.79 0.53 -9.77
CA PHE A 315 16.66 0.64 -8.58
C PHE A 315 17.82 1.60 -8.84
N GLU A 316 18.47 1.52 -10.01
CA GLU A 316 19.53 2.48 -10.39
C GLU A 316 19.00 3.91 -10.49
N LEU A 317 17.83 4.12 -11.10
CA LEU A 317 17.20 5.44 -11.19
C LEU A 317 16.93 6.02 -9.80
N ALA A 318 16.46 5.22 -8.85
CA ALA A 318 16.19 5.68 -7.49
C ALA A 318 17.46 6.10 -6.72
N LYS A 319 18.64 5.55 -7.05
CA LYS A 319 19.92 5.99 -6.46
C LYS A 319 20.30 7.43 -6.82
N GLU A 320 19.78 7.96 -7.93
CA GLU A 320 19.92 9.39 -8.27
C GLU A 320 19.20 10.30 -7.25
N PHE A 321 18.24 9.74 -6.51
CA PHE A 321 17.43 10.46 -5.53
C PHE A 321 17.92 10.33 -4.09
N CYS A 322 18.81 9.37 -3.81
CA CYS A 322 19.48 9.19 -2.53
C CYS A 322 20.31 10.43 -2.14
N ALA A 323 20.37 10.73 -0.84
CA ALA A 323 21.12 11.85 -0.29
C ALA A 323 22.64 11.59 -0.30
N ASP A 324 23.06 10.35 -0.02
CA ASP A 324 24.45 9.96 0.12
C ASP A 324 24.71 8.50 -0.32
N ASP A 325 25.95 8.05 -0.18
CA ASP A 325 26.37 6.70 -0.56
C ASP A 325 25.84 5.61 0.40
N ALA A 326 25.47 5.95 1.64
CA ALA A 326 24.90 5.00 2.58
C ALA A 326 23.48 4.61 2.13
N GLU A 327 22.64 5.60 1.78
CA GLU A 327 21.30 5.31 1.23
C GLU A 327 21.36 4.53 -0.10
N ARG A 328 22.39 4.76 -0.93
CA ARG A 328 22.62 3.99 -2.17
C ARG A 328 22.97 2.54 -1.86
N ALA A 329 23.82 2.30 -0.87
CA ALA A 329 24.17 0.95 -0.43
C ALA A 329 22.95 0.17 0.10
N GLU A 330 22.06 0.84 0.83
CA GLU A 330 20.80 0.26 1.32
C GLU A 330 19.86 -0.14 0.16
N LEU A 331 19.82 0.65 -0.91
CA LEU A 331 19.12 0.27 -2.15
C LEU A 331 19.77 -0.92 -2.87
N ASP A 332 21.09 -0.99 -2.90
CA ASP A 332 21.82 -2.14 -3.46
C ASP A 332 21.57 -3.43 -2.67
N GLU A 333 21.49 -3.32 -1.35
CA GLU A 333 21.08 -4.41 -0.48
C GLU A 333 19.63 -4.82 -0.75
N GLY A 334 18.70 -3.86 -0.84
CA GLY A 334 17.31 -4.11 -1.21
C GLY A 334 17.18 -4.80 -2.57
N TRP A 335 17.96 -4.39 -3.57
CA TRP A 335 18.00 -5.06 -4.87
C TRP A 335 18.46 -6.51 -4.74
N THR A 336 19.60 -6.73 -4.09
CA THR A 336 20.29 -8.02 -4.04
C THR A 336 19.57 -9.04 -3.14
N GLN A 337 19.14 -8.62 -1.96
CA GLN A 337 18.57 -9.51 -0.95
C GLN A 337 17.04 -9.64 -1.03
N TRP A 338 16.35 -8.61 -1.55
CA TRP A 338 14.87 -8.61 -1.58
C TRP A 338 14.32 -8.77 -2.99
N CYS A 339 14.77 -7.96 -3.94
CA CYS A 339 14.16 -7.92 -5.26
C CYS A 339 14.59 -9.08 -6.15
N LEU A 340 15.90 -9.26 -6.33
CA LEU A 340 16.48 -10.21 -7.27
C LEU A 340 16.09 -11.68 -7.02
N PRO A 341 16.05 -12.19 -5.76
CA PRO A 341 15.86 -13.63 -5.53
C PRO A 341 14.50 -14.20 -5.99
N GLY A 342 13.44 -13.39 -6.00
CA GLY A 342 12.09 -13.80 -6.40
C GLY A 342 11.61 -13.24 -7.73
N LEU A 343 12.44 -12.53 -8.50
CA LEU A 343 12.04 -11.78 -9.69
C LEU A 343 11.42 -12.64 -10.81
N ALA A 344 11.77 -13.92 -10.85
CA ALA A 344 11.23 -14.91 -11.80
C ALA A 344 10.22 -15.88 -11.14
N ARG A 345 9.72 -15.56 -9.94
CA ARG A 345 8.82 -16.43 -9.17
C ARG A 345 7.44 -15.80 -9.05
N ASP A 346 6.42 -16.61 -9.27
CA ASP A 346 5.04 -16.25 -8.95
C ASP A 346 4.69 -16.70 -7.53
N ILE A 347 3.85 -15.93 -6.85
CA ILE A 347 3.25 -16.32 -5.57
C ILE A 347 2.24 -17.45 -5.84
N ARG A 348 2.43 -18.57 -5.14
CA ARG A 348 1.57 -19.74 -5.20
C ARG A 348 0.62 -19.71 -4.01
N MET A 349 -0.65 -19.44 -4.29
CA MET A 349 -1.75 -19.51 -3.31
C MET A 349 -2.13 -20.95 -2.99
#